data_AF-A0A2V7V0X6-F1
#
_entry.id   AF-A0A2V7V0X6-F1
#
_cell.length_a   1.000
_cell.length_b   1.000
_cell.length_c   1.000
_cell.angle_alpha   90.00
_cell.angle_beta   90.00
_cell.angle_gamma   90.00
#
_symmetry.space_group_name_H-M   'P 1'
#
loop_
_entity.id
_entity.type
_entity.pdbx_description
1 polymer ?
#
loop_
_entity_poly.entity_id
_entity_poly.type
_entity_poly.pdbx_seq_one_letter_code
_entity_poly.pdbx_strand_id
1 'polypeptide(L)'
;MTGRVWLVGAGPGSPDLLTIRAARVLARADLLLYDALVAPEALDLAPRAQRFCVGKRGGRPSMDQETFHRLMIRGARRGKNVVRLKGGDPFVL
;
A
#
# COMPACT_ATOMS: atom_id res chain seq x y z
N MET A 1 -16.42 2.97 -14.50
CA MET A 1 -15.66 4.03 -13.79
C MET A 1 -14.21 3.60 -13.66
N THR A 2 -13.25 4.52 -13.87
CA THR A 2 -11.81 4.25 -13.67
C THR A 2 -11.44 4.38 -12.20
N GLY A 3 -10.70 3.40 -11.68
CA GLY A 3 -10.16 3.41 -10.33
C GLY A 3 -8.92 4.29 -10.21
N ARG A 4 -8.32 4.34 -9.02
CA ARG A 4 -7.15 5.18 -8.74
C ARG A 4 -6.07 4.39 -8.02
N VAL A 5 -4.81 4.70 -8.33
CA VAL A 5 -3.64 4.23 -7.58
C VAL A 5 -3.16 5.34 -6.65
N TRP A 6 -2.92 5.01 -5.38
CA TRP A 6 -2.36 5.90 -4.37
C TRP A 6 -1.02 5.35 -3.90
N LEU A 7 0.05 6.14 -4.02
CA LEU A 7 1.31 5.88 -3.32
C LEU A 7 1.24 6.58 -1.96
N VAL A 8 1.32 5.82 -0.88
CA VAL A 8 1.07 6.30 0.48
C VAL A 8 2.25 5.92 1.36
N GLY A 9 2.78 6.90 2.11
CA GLY A 9 3.77 6.68 3.15
C GLY A 9 3.10 6.23 4.45
N ALA A 10 3.66 5.20 5.08
CA ALA A 10 3.20 4.67 6.36
C ALA A 10 3.81 5.42 7.56
N GLY A 11 4.78 6.31 7.32
CA GLY A 11 5.60 6.87 8.38
C GLY A 11 6.62 5.86 8.92
N PRO A 12 7.37 6.23 9.98
CA PRO A 12 8.50 5.43 10.47
C PRO A 12 8.08 4.22 11.33
N GLY A 13 6.79 4.02 11.58
CA GLY A 13 6.28 2.84 12.29
C GLY A 13 4.93 3.10 12.94
N SER A 14 4.86 4.04 13.88
CA SER A 14 3.66 4.27 14.67
C SER A 14 2.47 4.74 13.81
N PRO A 15 1.26 4.15 13.96
CA PRO A 15 0.09 4.52 13.16
C PRO A 15 -0.38 5.97 13.32
N ASP A 16 -0.11 6.60 14.45
CA ASP A 16 -0.45 8.01 14.71
C ASP A 16 0.43 9.00 13.91
N LEU A 17 1.53 8.52 13.32
CA LEU A 17 2.37 9.28 12.40
C LEU A 17 1.87 9.23 10.95
N LEU A 18 0.80 8.48 10.67
CA LEU A 18 0.13 8.54 9.39
C LEU A 18 -0.54 9.91 9.20
N THR A 19 -0.44 10.44 8.00
CA THR A 19 -1.24 11.62 7.65
C THR A 19 -2.74 11.30 7.69
N ILE A 20 -3.56 12.30 8.01
CA ILE A 20 -5.03 12.18 7.95
C ILE A 20 -5.50 11.71 6.57
N ARG A 21 -4.81 12.15 5.49
CA ARG A 21 -5.12 11.72 4.12
C ARG A 21 -4.79 10.25 3.90
N ALA A 22 -3.67 9.75 4.42
CA ALA A 22 -3.31 8.33 4.34
C ALA A 22 -4.37 7.45 4.99
N ALA A 23 -4.80 7.77 6.23
CA ALA A 23 -5.87 7.03 6.92
C ALA A 23 -7.18 7.00 6.12
N ARG A 24 -7.59 8.15 5.56
CA ARG A 24 -8.81 8.24 4.71
C ARG A 24 -8.72 7.42 3.43
N VAL A 25 -7.54 7.37 2.82
CA VAL A 25 -7.28 6.57 1.61
C VAL A 25 -7.29 5.08 1.94
N LEU A 26 -6.64 4.66 3.02
CA LEU A 26 -6.61 3.28 3.50
C LEU A 26 -8.03 2.75 3.79
N ALA A 27 -8.86 3.55 4.47
CA ALA A 27 -10.25 3.17 4.78
C ALA A 27 -11.11 2.89 3.52
N ARG A 28 -10.74 3.45 2.37
CA ARG A 28 -11.44 3.31 1.09
C ARG A 28 -10.75 2.36 0.11
N ALA A 29 -9.66 1.72 0.52
CA ALA A 29 -8.89 0.83 -0.34
C ALA A 29 -9.67 -0.47 -0.63
N ASP A 30 -9.68 -0.87 -1.89
CA ASP A 30 -10.17 -2.18 -2.33
C ASP A 30 -9.01 -3.19 -2.44
N LEU A 31 -7.81 -2.68 -2.73
CA LEU A 31 -6.58 -3.46 -2.87
C LEU A 31 -5.44 -2.72 -2.15
N LEU A 32 -4.82 -3.36 -1.18
CA LEU A 32 -3.70 -2.83 -0.42
C LEU A 32 -2.43 -3.65 -0.69
N LEU A 33 -1.41 -3.00 -1.23
CA LEU A 33 -0.09 -3.58 -1.48
C LEU A 33 0.92 -2.92 -0.54
N TYR A 34 1.46 -3.67 0.42
CA TYR A 34 2.26 -3.11 1.50
C TYR A 34 3.65 -3.74 1.64
N ASP A 35 4.59 -2.96 2.18
CA ASP A 35 5.96 -3.39 2.45
C ASP A 35 6.06 -4.16 3.77
N ALA A 36 7.10 -4.98 3.93
CA ALA A 36 7.34 -5.72 5.16
C ALA A 36 7.74 -4.84 6.37
N LEU A 37 8.06 -3.56 6.13
CA LEU A 37 8.38 -2.55 7.14
C LEU A 37 7.13 -1.82 7.67
N VAL A 38 5.97 -2.00 7.04
CA VAL A 38 4.72 -1.38 7.51
C VAL A 38 4.28 -2.06 8.80
N ALA A 39 3.98 -1.27 9.82
CA ALA A 39 3.47 -1.77 11.09
C ALA A 39 2.09 -2.44 10.91
N PRO A 40 1.83 -3.61 11.52
CA PRO A 40 0.57 -4.33 11.38
C PRO A 40 -0.68 -3.47 11.66
N GLU A 41 -0.60 -2.60 12.65
CA GLU A 41 -1.69 -1.72 13.11
C GLU A 41 -2.09 -0.70 12.02
N ALA A 42 -1.15 -0.29 11.16
CA ALA A 42 -1.46 0.56 10.01
C ALA A 42 -2.32 -0.17 8.95
N LEU A 43 -2.23 -1.50 8.89
CA LEU A 43 -3.03 -2.31 7.96
C LEU A 43 -4.50 -2.37 8.39
N ASP A 44 -4.78 -2.22 9.69
CA ASP A 44 -6.15 -2.25 10.23
C ASP A 44 -6.98 -1.04 9.79
N LEU A 45 -6.33 0.04 9.38
CA LEU A 45 -6.98 1.20 8.74
C LEU A 45 -7.54 0.88 7.34
N ALA A 46 -7.22 -0.28 6.76
CA ALA A 46 -7.78 -0.77 5.51
C ALA A 46 -8.63 -2.04 5.74
N PRO A 47 -9.77 -1.95 6.43
CA PRO A 47 -10.55 -3.12 6.84
C PRO A 47 -11.24 -3.85 5.67
N ARG A 48 -11.48 -3.15 4.55
CA ARG A 48 -12.18 -3.70 3.37
C ARG A 48 -11.25 -4.17 2.26
N ALA A 49 -9.96 -3.87 2.37
CA ALA A 49 -9.01 -4.10 1.30
C ALA A 49 -8.59 -5.56 1.24
N GLN A 50 -8.45 -6.10 0.03
CA GLN A 50 -7.64 -7.30 -0.16
C GLN A 50 -6.17 -6.92 0.04
N ARG A 51 -5.50 -7.52 1.03
CA ARG A 51 -4.14 -7.14 1.45
C ARG A 51 -3.10 -8.10 0.87
N PHE A 52 -2.04 -7.56 0.28
CA PHE A 52 -0.92 -8.31 -0.26
C PHE A 52 0.40 -7.71 0.23
N CYS A 53 1.19 -8.50 0.93
CA CYS A 53 2.56 -8.12 1.27
C CYS A 53 3.44 -8.30 0.04
N VAL A 54 4.08 -7.23 -0.41
CA VAL A 54 4.98 -7.24 -1.58
C VAL A 54 6.43 -6.95 -1.22
N GLY A 55 6.69 -6.49 0.01
CA GLY A 55 8.04 -6.36 0.57
C GLY A 55 8.55 -7.66 1.18
N LYS A 56 9.89 -7.79 1.35
CA LYS A 56 10.51 -8.95 2.01
C LYS A 56 11.42 -8.51 3.15
N ARG A 57 11.43 -9.28 4.24
CA ARG A 57 12.47 -9.18 5.28
C ARG A 57 13.69 -10.00 4.86
N GLY A 58 14.89 -9.41 4.94
CA GLY A 58 16.17 -10.12 4.84
C GLY A 58 16.50 -10.76 3.48
N GLY A 59 16.76 -9.97 2.44
CA GLY A 59 17.47 -10.41 1.22
C GLY A 59 16.75 -11.41 0.29
N ARG A 60 15.51 -11.83 0.61
CA ARG A 60 14.73 -12.73 -0.25
C ARG A 60 14.31 -12.03 -1.57
N PRO A 61 14.10 -12.77 -2.69
CA PRO A 61 13.86 -12.16 -4.00
C PRO A 61 12.52 -11.43 -4.04
N SER A 62 12.45 -10.09 -4.10
CA SER A 62 11.15 -9.39 -4.09
C SER A 62 10.24 -9.87 -5.23
N MET A 63 8.93 -9.60 -5.14
CA MET A 63 8.13 -9.59 -6.37
C MET A 63 8.82 -8.63 -7.34
N ASP A 64 8.95 -9.05 -8.60
CA ASP A 64 9.55 -8.18 -9.59
C ASP A 64 8.69 -6.90 -9.72
N GLN A 65 9.35 -5.76 -9.93
CA GLN A 65 8.69 -4.45 -9.97
C GLN A 65 7.64 -4.38 -11.08
N GLU A 66 7.83 -5.12 -12.17
CA GLU A 66 6.94 -5.11 -13.33
C GLU A 66 5.59 -5.77 -13.01
N THR A 67 5.61 -6.94 -12.39
CA THR A 67 4.45 -7.69 -11.91
C THR A 67 3.66 -6.84 -10.92
N PHE A 68 4.35 -6.17 -10.01
CA PHE A 68 3.75 -5.24 -9.06
C PHE A 68 3.05 -4.06 -9.77
N HIS A 69 3.73 -3.39 -10.71
CA HIS A 69 3.14 -2.31 -11.52
C HIS A 69 1.92 -2.78 -12.31
N ARG A 70 2.01 -3.95 -12.97
CA ARG A 70 0.90 -4.56 -13.72
C ARG A 70 -0.29 -4.82 -12.82
N LEU A 71 -0.09 -5.30 -11.60
CA LEU A 71 -1.16 -5.57 -10.64
C LEU A 71 -1.88 -4.29 -10.21
N MET A 72 -1.15 -3.21 -9.93
CA MET A 72 -1.74 -1.90 -9.64
C MET A 72 -2.56 -1.35 -10.81
N ILE A 73 -1.97 -1.34 -12.00
CA ILE A 73 -2.63 -0.84 -13.22
C ILE A 73 -3.89 -1.64 -13.51
N ARG A 74 -3.82 -2.97 -13.41
CA ARG A 74 -4.98 -3.86 -13.62
C ARG A 74 -6.09 -3.61 -12.60
N GLY A 75 -5.74 -3.40 -11.33
CA GLY A 75 -6.70 -3.06 -10.28
C GLY A 75 -7.42 -1.76 -10.59
N ALA A 76 -6.68 -0.69 -10.88
CA ALA A 76 -7.25 0.62 -11.20
C ALA A 76 -8.11 0.58 -12.47
N ARG A 77 -7.68 -0.12 -13.53
CA ARG A 77 -8.48 -0.32 -14.75
C ARG A 77 -9.80 -1.04 -14.50
N ARG A 78 -9.89 -1.85 -13.45
CA ARG A 78 -11.13 -2.52 -13.00
C ARG A 78 -11.99 -1.67 -12.06
N GLY A 79 -11.67 -0.38 -11.89
CA GLY A 79 -12.44 0.51 -11.01
C GLY A 79 -12.02 0.48 -9.54
N LYS A 80 -10.98 -0.28 -9.17
CA LYS A 80 -10.56 -0.41 -7.76
C LYS A 80 -9.75 0.80 -7.28
N ASN A 81 -9.93 1.17 -6.02
CA ASN A 81 -9.02 2.00 -5.25
C ASN A 81 -7.84 1.16 -4.79
N VAL A 82 -6.72 1.28 -5.51
CA VAL A 82 -5.48 0.58 -5.20
C VAL A 82 -4.59 1.47 -4.35
N VAL A 83 -4.10 0.94 -3.23
CA VAL A 83 -3.17 1.63 -2.34
C VAL A 83 -1.85 0.86 -2.29
N ARG A 84 -0.77 1.58 -2.56
CA ARG A 84 0.61 1.13 -2.34
C ARG A 84 1.12 1.80 -1.07
N LEU A 85 1.16 1.04 0.02
CA LEU A 85 1.61 1.52 1.32
C LEU A 85 3.09 1.17 1.52
N LYS A 86 3.94 2.20 1.54
CA LYS A 86 5.39 2.08 1.73
C LYS A 86 5.77 2.48 3.15
N GLY A 87 6.75 1.80 3.74
CA GLY A 87 7.37 2.26 4.99
C GLY A 87 8.00 3.64 4.80
N GLY A 88 7.90 4.53 5.79
CA GLY A 88 8.42 5.89 5.70
C GLY A 88 7.63 6.75 4.70
N ASP A 89 8.36 7.42 3.80
CA ASP A 89 7.83 8.26 2.72
C ASP A 89 7.97 7.54 1.36
N PRO A 90 7.02 7.69 0.42
CA PRO A 90 7.09 7.02 -0.88
C PRO A 90 8.30 7.39 -1.74
N PHE A 91 8.89 8.57 -1.55
CA PHE A 91 9.96 9.13 -2.38
C PHE A 91 11.30 9.28 -1.67
N VAL A 92 11.40 8.84 -0.42
CA VAL A 92 12.67 8.72 0.30
C VAL A 92 13.06 7.24 0.35
N LEU A 93 14.24 6.93 -0.19
CA LEU A 93 14.81 5.58 -0.26
C LEU A 93 15.44 5.16 1.07
#